data_AF-A0A1V5AV71-F1
#
_entry.id   AF-A0A1V5AV71-F1
#
_cell.length_a   1.000
_cell.length_b   1.000
_cell.length_c   1.000
_cell.angle_alpha   90.00
_cell.angle_beta   90.00
_cell.angle_gamma   90.00
#
_symmetry.space_group_name_H-M   'P 1'
#
loop_
_entity.id
_entity.type
_entity.pdbx_description
1 polymer ?
#
loop_
_entity_poly.entity_id
_entity_poly.type
_entity_poly.pdbx_seq_one_letter_code
_entity_poly.pdbx_strand_id
1 'polypeptide(L)'
;MDAYPMFLVFLAIYLAVLTGIGLISSRRQKSVTDFWLAGRELGAITIGFSAASSWLTASALLLATGLFLLMGMSSIWVWVFPNIAGLIIIAAISGRIKNIPALTQPELMEIRYDPVIRAPVAVAVTIMMILFSVTDFIGFKLVLGTFFGIDPFFAVAIMAASVAFYVSIGGFRAVVWSDLLQYLLLAGLAIYVATLSLGLSAQKGISLASASTALGSDWWNVLAMGGLMGALVFQLALLPGWVAEQDPWQKIWASRDERAARRGLILGAFLLALIYLCCLLTAIGLSALYPLPAAEVDAEMLYLKIIGDNVSPWLLALLTICFAAASMSCTDTFATSGASCISRDLIQRHLWPTATMREMLVVNRLLVVIMIAISAAIALNVNSIMDAVIIATVIGTTSYFFPIIGGLYWRRATKWGALAALIVGGTTQILLISYEIFWLRQPLDSISPFLTEHGVLVGLSLSAISFVGVSLATKPTEDIRLAPFFPDIALRVFGSGVPRIDKESSRYKEIMSQIEEKVAGNRSHLHLYIDLVPVRADGALMPEALDWNEFVKRLKSMHTLWFTPTGSHIVYRLSQADLLSCVKMVRGDTSQIWLSAEPKSEQRMRQREELCFAYDEIQDALLEFGMTASVRT
;
A
#
# COMPACT_ATOMS: atom_id res chain seq x y z
N MET A 1 -19.98 4.15 -37.16
CA MET A 1 -20.27 4.61 -35.79
C MET A 1 -19.17 5.56 -35.39
N ASP A 2 -19.50 6.65 -34.74
CA ASP A 2 -18.49 7.56 -34.20
C ASP A 2 -17.70 6.87 -33.08
N ALA A 3 -16.54 7.42 -32.74
CA ALA A 3 -15.65 6.81 -31.75
C ALA A 3 -16.28 6.69 -30.36
N TYR A 4 -17.16 7.63 -29.98
CA TYR A 4 -17.77 7.66 -28.64
C TYR A 4 -18.75 6.50 -28.37
N PRO A 5 -19.75 6.19 -29.22
CA PRO A 5 -20.57 4.99 -29.06
C PRO A 5 -19.76 3.69 -29.02
N MET A 6 -18.70 3.58 -29.83
CA MET A 6 -17.79 2.43 -29.80
C MET A 6 -17.07 2.33 -28.45
N PHE A 7 -16.60 3.46 -27.92
CA PHE A 7 -15.96 3.52 -26.61
C PHE A 7 -16.91 3.02 -25.51
N LEU A 8 -18.18 3.43 -25.49
CA LEU A 8 -19.15 2.95 -24.49
C LEU A 8 -19.37 1.44 -24.57
N VAL A 9 -19.42 0.87 -25.78
CA VAL A 9 -19.53 -0.59 -25.97
C VAL A 9 -18.28 -1.29 -25.45
N PHE A 10 -17.08 -0.80 -25.79
CA PHE A 10 -15.84 -1.39 -25.31
C PHE A 10 -15.67 -1.22 -23.79
N LEU A 11 -16.15 -0.10 -23.23
CA LEU A 11 -16.19 0.13 -21.78
C LEU A 11 -17.09 -0.88 -21.09
N ALA A 12 -18.29 -1.13 -21.64
CA ALA A 12 -19.19 -2.14 -21.10
C ALA A 12 -18.56 -3.55 -21.14
N ILE A 13 -17.89 -3.92 -22.23
CA ILE A 13 -17.16 -5.20 -22.34
C ILE A 13 -16.03 -5.26 -21.31
N TYR A 14 -15.23 -4.20 -21.22
CA TYR A 14 -14.13 -4.09 -20.26
C TYR A 14 -14.62 -4.25 -18.81
N LEU A 15 -15.68 -3.53 -18.43
CA LEU A 15 -16.30 -3.65 -17.11
C LEU A 15 -16.90 -5.02 -16.85
N ALA A 16 -17.48 -5.68 -17.86
CA ALA A 16 -17.98 -7.04 -17.75
C ALA A 16 -16.83 -8.04 -17.46
N VAL A 17 -15.67 -7.87 -18.12
CA VAL A 17 -14.47 -8.67 -17.86
C VAL A 17 -13.96 -8.46 -16.43
N LEU A 18 -13.81 -7.21 -15.99
CA LEU A 18 -13.39 -6.89 -14.63
C LEU A 18 -14.35 -7.44 -13.57
N THR A 19 -15.65 -7.26 -13.80
CA THR A 19 -16.70 -7.78 -12.91
C THR A 19 -16.65 -9.31 -12.86
N GLY A 20 -16.41 -9.98 -13.99
CA GLY A 20 -16.19 -11.42 -14.05
C GLY A 20 -15.00 -11.88 -13.20
N ILE A 21 -13.87 -11.19 -13.30
CA ILE A 21 -12.67 -11.45 -12.47
C ILE A 21 -13.00 -11.26 -10.98
N GLY A 22 -13.74 -10.19 -10.66
CA GLY A 22 -14.21 -9.90 -9.31
C GLY A 22 -15.11 -10.99 -8.73
N LEU A 23 -16.12 -11.43 -9.49
CA LEU A 23 -17.05 -12.48 -9.08
C LEU A 23 -16.33 -13.83 -8.86
N ILE A 24 -15.44 -14.22 -9.77
CA ILE A 24 -14.66 -15.46 -9.63
C ILE A 24 -13.75 -15.41 -8.40
N SER A 25 -13.12 -14.26 -8.16
CA SER A 25 -12.24 -14.06 -7.00
C SER A 25 -13.02 -14.04 -5.68
N SER A 26 -14.20 -13.42 -5.65
CA SER A 26 -15.05 -13.34 -4.46
C SER A 26 -15.49 -14.71 -3.94
N ARG A 27 -15.74 -15.68 -4.84
CA ARG A 27 -16.08 -17.07 -4.46
C ARG A 27 -15.00 -17.80 -3.67
N ARG A 28 -13.75 -17.30 -3.71
CA ARG A 28 -12.61 -17.87 -2.98
C ARG A 28 -12.35 -17.19 -1.63
N GLN A 29 -13.09 -16.13 -1.29
CA GLN A 29 -12.89 -15.37 -0.05
C GLN A 29 -13.64 -16.04 1.10
N LYS A 30 -12.91 -16.78 1.96
CA LYS A 30 -13.48 -17.45 3.14
C LYS A 30 -13.02 -16.83 4.46
N SER A 31 -11.94 -16.05 4.44
CA SER A 31 -11.33 -15.45 5.63
C SER A 31 -10.95 -13.98 5.43
N VAL A 32 -10.71 -13.28 6.54
CA VAL A 32 -10.22 -11.89 6.56
C VAL A 32 -8.91 -11.76 5.78
N THR A 33 -8.02 -12.74 5.93
CA THR A 33 -6.75 -12.83 5.18
C THR A 33 -6.94 -13.03 3.68
N ASP A 34 -8.00 -13.75 3.26
CA ASP A 34 -8.31 -13.88 1.83
C ASP A 34 -8.80 -12.56 1.23
N PHE A 35 -9.59 -11.81 1.98
CA PHE A 35 -10.15 -10.54 1.51
C PHE A 35 -9.09 -9.43 1.43
N TRP A 36 -8.26 -9.27 2.46
CA TRP A 36 -7.28 -8.17 2.54
C TRP A 36 -5.91 -8.50 1.95
N LEU A 37 -5.49 -9.77 1.97
CA LEU A 37 -4.15 -10.19 1.55
C LEU A 37 -4.15 -11.30 0.49
N ALA A 38 -5.28 -11.53 -0.17
CA ALA A 38 -5.42 -12.58 -1.18
C ALA A 38 -4.98 -13.99 -0.72
N GLY A 39 -5.05 -14.26 0.59
CA GLY A 39 -4.64 -15.52 1.19
C GLY A 39 -3.13 -15.67 1.36
N ARG A 40 -2.34 -14.62 1.10
CA ARG A 40 -0.87 -14.62 1.15
C ARG A 40 -0.23 -15.60 0.17
N GLU A 41 -0.80 -15.74 -1.01
CA GLU A 41 -0.36 -16.72 -2.02
C GLU A 41 0.31 -16.07 -3.24
N LEU A 42 0.44 -14.74 -3.28
CA LEU A 42 0.84 -14.03 -4.49
C LEU A 42 2.31 -14.34 -4.86
N GLY A 43 2.52 -14.70 -6.13
CA GLY A 43 3.83 -14.94 -6.71
C GLY A 43 4.48 -13.65 -7.22
N ALA A 44 5.79 -13.72 -7.51
CA ALA A 44 6.58 -12.56 -7.95
C ALA A 44 6.03 -11.89 -9.21
N ILE A 45 5.61 -12.67 -10.21
CA ILE A 45 5.12 -12.13 -11.48
C ILE A 45 3.85 -11.30 -11.23
N THR A 46 2.86 -11.88 -10.55
CA THR A 46 1.62 -11.19 -10.23
C THR A 46 1.85 -9.91 -9.43
N ILE A 47 2.75 -9.94 -8.44
CA ILE A 47 3.14 -8.75 -7.67
C ILE A 47 3.79 -7.69 -8.57
N GLY A 48 4.67 -8.10 -9.49
CA GLY A 48 5.36 -7.13 -10.35
C GLY A 48 4.43 -6.43 -11.33
N PHE A 49 3.55 -7.18 -12.01
CA PHE A 49 2.53 -6.58 -12.88
C PHE A 49 1.56 -5.70 -12.09
N SER A 50 1.13 -6.15 -10.91
CA SER A 50 0.22 -5.39 -10.06
C SER A 50 0.88 -4.13 -9.49
N ALA A 51 2.13 -4.18 -9.01
CA ALA A 51 2.85 -3.01 -8.55
C ALA A 51 3.10 -2.00 -9.69
N ALA A 52 3.43 -2.47 -10.90
CA ALA A 52 3.60 -1.59 -12.04
C ALA A 52 2.28 -0.96 -12.48
N SER A 53 1.19 -1.73 -12.52
CA SER A 53 -0.14 -1.22 -12.89
C SER A 53 -0.60 -0.12 -11.94
N SER A 54 -0.42 -0.30 -10.63
CA SER A 54 -0.90 0.70 -9.65
C SER A 54 -0.08 1.99 -9.64
N TRP A 55 1.14 2.00 -10.19
CA TRP A 55 1.97 3.20 -10.30
C TRP A 55 1.97 3.80 -11.72
N LEU A 56 1.30 3.15 -12.69
CA LEU A 56 1.18 3.64 -14.07
C LEU A 56 -0.26 3.97 -14.42
N THR A 57 -0.52 5.27 -14.47
CA THR A 57 -1.85 5.81 -14.73
C THR A 57 -1.89 6.44 -16.13
N ALA A 58 -3.07 6.78 -16.63
CA ALA A 58 -3.17 7.64 -17.81
C ALA A 58 -2.40 8.95 -17.60
N SER A 59 -2.58 9.56 -16.43
CA SER A 59 -1.93 10.80 -16.00
C SER A 59 -0.41 10.67 -15.97
N ALA A 60 0.13 9.52 -15.55
CA ALA A 60 1.56 9.27 -15.52
C ALA A 60 2.18 9.21 -16.92
N LEU A 61 1.47 8.66 -17.92
CA LEU A 61 1.92 8.69 -19.32
C LEU A 61 1.96 10.13 -19.86
N LEU A 62 0.89 10.89 -19.63
CA LEU A 62 0.79 12.28 -20.07
C LEU A 62 1.86 13.15 -19.41
N LEU A 63 1.99 13.07 -18.09
CA LEU A 63 2.94 13.83 -17.30
C LEU A 63 4.38 13.46 -17.64
N ALA A 64 4.73 12.16 -17.73
CA ALA A 64 6.09 11.75 -18.05
C ALA A 64 6.52 12.23 -19.45
N THR A 65 5.66 12.08 -20.47
CA THR A 65 5.96 12.60 -21.81
C THR A 65 6.00 14.13 -21.83
N GLY A 66 5.08 14.81 -21.13
CA GLY A 66 5.07 16.27 -21.02
C GLY A 66 6.34 16.82 -20.39
N LEU A 67 6.79 16.22 -19.28
CA LEU A 67 8.03 16.61 -18.60
C LEU A 67 9.28 16.40 -19.47
N PHE A 68 9.35 15.32 -20.27
CA PHE A 68 10.43 15.15 -21.24
C PHE A 68 10.42 16.24 -22.32
N LEU A 69 9.25 16.69 -22.76
CA LEU A 69 9.13 17.77 -23.75
C LEU A 69 9.55 19.14 -23.18
N LEU A 70 9.28 19.39 -21.89
CA LEU A 70 9.55 20.68 -21.24
C LEU A 70 10.98 20.80 -20.71
N MET A 71 11.48 19.76 -20.05
CA MET A 71 12.71 19.82 -19.26
C MET A 71 13.80 18.87 -19.78
N GLY A 72 13.52 18.12 -20.84
CA GLY A 72 14.40 17.08 -21.35
C GLY A 72 14.69 16.00 -20.31
N MET A 73 15.88 15.43 -20.37
CA MET A 73 16.30 14.31 -19.52
C MET A 73 16.47 14.67 -18.05
N SER A 74 16.56 15.96 -17.72
CA SER A 74 16.61 16.41 -16.32
C SER A 74 15.31 16.11 -15.55
N SER A 75 14.18 15.98 -16.26
CA SER A 75 12.89 15.56 -15.69
C SER A 75 12.90 14.17 -15.06
N ILE A 76 13.90 13.32 -15.36
CA ILE A 76 14.03 11.99 -14.74
C ILE A 76 14.00 12.11 -13.22
N TRP A 77 14.64 13.14 -12.65
CA TRP A 77 14.69 13.33 -11.20
C TRP A 77 13.35 13.75 -10.59
N VAL A 78 12.50 14.40 -11.36
CA VAL A 78 11.17 14.85 -10.90
C VAL A 78 10.21 13.67 -10.84
N TRP A 79 10.22 12.79 -11.85
CA TRP A 79 9.18 11.78 -12.00
C TRP A 79 9.69 10.33 -12.11
N VAL A 80 10.53 10.05 -13.11
CA VAL A 80 10.90 8.68 -13.49
C VAL A 80 11.72 7.98 -12.40
N PHE A 81 12.78 8.63 -11.92
CA PHE A 81 13.68 8.08 -10.92
C PHE A 81 12.98 7.86 -9.56
N PRO A 82 12.24 8.81 -8.96
CA PRO A 82 11.63 8.58 -7.66
C PRO A 82 10.61 7.42 -7.68
N ASN A 83 9.88 7.24 -8.78
CA ASN A 83 8.98 6.10 -8.97
C ASN A 83 9.74 4.76 -9.05
N ILE A 84 10.80 4.66 -9.86
CA ILE A 84 11.56 3.41 -9.96
C ILE A 84 12.32 3.12 -8.66
N ALA A 85 12.98 4.13 -8.10
CA ALA A 85 13.76 4.01 -6.87
C ALA A 85 12.87 3.69 -5.67
N GLY A 86 11.66 4.27 -5.58
CA GLY A 86 10.68 3.98 -4.54
C GLY A 86 10.37 2.49 -4.44
N LEU A 87 9.97 1.87 -5.56
CA LEU A 87 9.71 0.42 -5.60
C LEU A 87 10.95 -0.42 -5.27
N ILE A 88 12.14 -0.02 -5.74
CA ILE A 88 13.39 -0.74 -5.42
C ILE A 88 13.73 -0.66 -3.93
N ILE A 89 13.55 0.50 -3.31
CA ILE A 89 13.74 0.69 -1.86
C ILE A 89 12.74 -0.16 -1.10
N ILE A 90 11.46 -0.15 -1.50
CA ILE A 90 10.43 -0.99 -0.89
C ILE A 90 10.76 -2.49 -1.06
N ALA A 91 11.33 -2.89 -2.21
CA ALA A 91 11.81 -4.25 -2.44
C ALA A 91 12.96 -4.63 -1.49
N ALA A 92 13.87 -3.69 -1.21
CA ALA A 92 14.99 -3.89 -0.29
C ALA A 92 14.53 -4.07 1.16
N ILE A 93 13.55 -3.27 1.61
CA ILE A 93 12.99 -3.37 2.97
C ILE A 93 12.02 -4.55 3.15
N SER A 94 11.53 -5.16 2.06
CA SER A 94 10.48 -6.20 2.10
C SER A 94 10.75 -7.36 3.06
N GLY A 95 12.01 -7.75 3.25
CA GLY A 95 12.40 -8.80 4.19
C GLY A 95 12.19 -8.47 5.67
N ARG A 96 12.26 -7.19 6.04
CA ARG A 96 12.01 -6.72 7.41
C ARG A 96 10.52 -6.71 7.75
N ILE A 97 9.66 -6.56 6.75
CA ILE A 97 8.23 -6.31 6.96
C ILE A 97 7.34 -7.52 6.64
N LYS A 98 7.78 -8.41 5.74
CA LYS A 98 7.00 -9.56 5.27
C LYS A 98 6.52 -10.47 6.41
N ASN A 99 7.35 -10.62 7.43
CA ASN A 99 7.12 -11.54 8.55
C ASN A 99 6.37 -10.90 9.73
N ILE A 100 5.87 -9.67 9.55
CA ILE A 100 5.07 -8.97 10.55
C ILE A 100 3.58 -9.16 10.19
N PRO A 101 2.71 -9.55 11.14
CA PRO A 101 1.27 -9.76 10.92
C PRO A 101 0.49 -8.44 10.81
N ALA A 102 0.92 -7.53 9.94
CA ALA A 102 0.18 -6.32 9.62
C ALA A 102 -0.62 -6.49 8.33
N LEU A 103 -1.79 -5.84 8.27
CA LEU A 103 -2.58 -5.65 7.05
C LEU A 103 -2.34 -4.27 6.44
N THR A 104 -2.01 -3.28 7.28
CA THR A 104 -1.85 -1.87 6.89
C THR A 104 -0.61 -1.26 7.54
N GLN A 105 -0.05 -0.18 6.97
CA GLN A 105 1.06 0.54 7.60
C GLN A 105 0.70 1.09 9.00
N PRO A 106 -0.50 1.64 9.25
CA PRO A 106 -0.88 2.05 10.60
C PRO A 106 -0.87 0.90 11.62
N GLU A 107 -1.32 -0.31 11.23
CA GLU A 107 -1.22 -1.50 12.08
C GLU A 107 0.23 -1.89 12.35
N LEU A 108 1.11 -1.84 11.34
CA LEU A 108 2.55 -2.03 11.51
C LEU A 108 3.14 -1.04 12.53
N MET A 109 2.73 0.23 12.46
CA MET A 109 3.20 1.27 13.37
C MET A 109 2.68 1.08 14.80
N GLU A 110 1.47 0.55 15.00
CA GLU A 110 0.99 0.14 16.33
C GLU A 110 1.83 -0.99 16.92
N ILE A 111 2.14 -2.01 16.10
CA ILE A 111 2.99 -3.13 16.53
C ILE A 111 4.36 -2.60 16.99
N ARG A 112 4.95 -1.68 16.22
CA ARG A 112 6.28 -1.12 16.52
C ARG A 112 6.30 -0.17 17.71
N TYR A 113 5.29 0.69 17.83
CA TYR A 113 5.31 1.79 18.77
C TYR A 113 4.25 1.65 19.85
N ASP A 114 2.99 1.91 19.52
CA ASP A 114 1.86 1.92 20.46
C ASP A 114 0.54 2.19 19.72
N PRO A 115 -0.64 1.88 20.33
CA PRO A 115 -1.95 2.15 19.72
C PRO A 115 -2.18 3.63 19.37
N VAL A 116 -1.57 4.56 20.12
CA VAL A 116 -1.73 6.01 19.92
C VAL A 116 -1.34 6.48 18.51
N ILE A 117 -0.43 5.77 17.82
CA ILE A 117 0.04 6.16 16.48
C ILE A 117 -0.89 5.68 15.37
N ARG A 118 -1.73 4.66 15.63
CA ARG A 118 -2.51 3.99 14.59
C ARG A 118 -3.48 4.92 13.88
N ALA A 119 -4.33 5.64 14.62
CA ALA A 119 -5.33 6.52 14.01
C ALA A 119 -4.70 7.71 13.24
N PRO A 120 -3.72 8.46 13.79
CA PRO A 120 -3.08 9.56 13.05
C PRO A 120 -2.42 9.12 11.74
N VAL A 121 -1.70 7.98 11.74
CA VAL A 121 -1.09 7.45 10.51
C VAL A 121 -2.16 7.01 9.52
N ALA A 122 -3.24 6.36 9.98
CA ALA A 122 -4.33 5.94 9.10
C ALA A 122 -4.99 7.13 8.39
N VAL A 123 -5.21 8.25 9.09
CA VAL A 123 -5.73 9.48 8.49
C VAL A 123 -4.77 10.06 7.47
N ALA A 124 -3.48 10.18 7.80
CA ALA A 124 -2.47 10.73 6.89
C ALA A 124 -2.33 9.89 5.61
N VAL A 125 -2.26 8.56 5.74
CA VAL A 125 -2.25 7.63 4.61
C VAL A 125 -3.51 7.79 3.76
N THR A 126 -4.69 7.89 4.39
CA THR A 126 -5.96 8.03 3.66
C THR A 126 -6.01 9.33 2.84
N ILE A 127 -5.54 10.44 3.40
CA ILE A 127 -5.45 11.73 2.68
C ILE A 127 -4.53 11.58 1.46
N MET A 128 -3.36 10.96 1.63
CA MET A 128 -2.43 10.68 0.53
C MET A 128 -3.10 9.84 -0.57
N MET A 129 -3.78 8.76 -0.22
CA MET A 129 -4.47 7.89 -1.18
C MET A 129 -5.58 8.61 -1.95
N ILE A 130 -6.36 9.48 -1.28
CA ILE A 130 -7.39 10.30 -1.93
C ILE A 130 -6.76 11.20 -3.00
N LEU A 131 -5.67 11.89 -2.65
CA LEU A 131 -4.99 12.83 -3.54
C LEU A 131 -4.31 12.13 -4.72
N PHE A 132 -3.72 10.95 -4.55
CA PHE A 132 -3.26 10.17 -5.69
C PHE A 132 -4.42 9.78 -6.62
N SER A 133 -5.55 9.33 -6.06
CA SER A 133 -6.73 9.03 -6.88
C SER A 133 -7.29 10.26 -7.62
N VAL A 134 -7.19 11.47 -7.05
CA VAL A 134 -7.54 12.71 -7.75
C VAL A 134 -6.77 12.83 -9.06
N THR A 135 -5.48 12.48 -9.06
CA THR A 135 -4.63 12.60 -10.25
C THR A 135 -5.11 11.71 -11.39
N ASP A 136 -5.65 10.53 -11.08
CA ASP A 136 -6.18 9.58 -12.07
C ASP A 136 -7.46 10.09 -12.73
N PHE A 137 -8.33 10.71 -11.94
CA PHE A 137 -9.53 11.39 -12.44
C PHE A 137 -9.17 12.55 -13.34
N ILE A 138 -8.12 13.30 -13.02
CA ILE A 138 -7.63 14.42 -13.86
C ILE A 138 -7.15 13.89 -15.21
N GLY A 139 -6.30 12.86 -15.25
CA GLY A 139 -5.84 12.30 -16.52
C GLY A 139 -7.00 11.74 -17.36
N PHE A 140 -7.94 11.03 -16.73
CA PHE A 140 -9.05 10.45 -17.47
C PHE A 140 -10.05 11.49 -18.00
N LYS A 141 -10.34 12.56 -17.23
CA LYS A 141 -11.19 13.64 -17.74
C LYS A 141 -10.54 14.37 -18.91
N LEU A 142 -9.21 14.53 -18.90
CA LEU A 142 -8.46 15.12 -20.01
C LEU A 142 -8.52 14.24 -21.26
N VAL A 143 -8.39 12.91 -21.12
CA VAL A 143 -8.56 11.94 -22.22
C VAL A 143 -9.94 12.05 -22.85
N LEU A 144 -11.02 11.97 -22.05
CA LEU A 144 -12.39 12.00 -22.57
C LEU A 144 -12.79 13.36 -23.14
N GLY A 145 -12.34 14.45 -22.52
CA GLY A 145 -12.52 15.80 -23.03
C GLY A 145 -11.83 16.01 -24.38
N THR A 146 -10.59 15.52 -24.51
CA THR A 146 -9.81 15.69 -25.74
C THR A 146 -10.32 14.84 -26.90
N PHE A 147 -10.66 13.57 -26.66
CA PHE A 147 -11.07 12.65 -27.73
C PHE A 147 -12.53 12.77 -28.15
N PHE A 148 -13.41 13.13 -27.22
CA PHE A 148 -14.85 13.10 -27.46
C PHE A 148 -15.56 14.44 -27.15
N GLY A 149 -14.84 15.44 -26.62
CA GLY A 149 -15.45 16.72 -26.23
C GLY A 149 -16.42 16.59 -25.04
N ILE A 150 -16.25 15.57 -24.20
CA ILE A 150 -17.13 15.31 -23.06
C ILE A 150 -16.85 16.33 -21.95
N ASP A 151 -17.92 16.89 -21.39
CA ASP A 151 -17.81 17.79 -20.25
C ASP A 151 -17.11 17.09 -19.04
N PRO A 152 -16.21 17.79 -18.34
CA PRO A 152 -15.45 17.22 -17.22
C PRO A 152 -16.30 16.51 -16.17
N PHE A 153 -17.51 17.01 -15.89
CA PHE A 153 -18.41 16.38 -14.94
C PHE A 153 -18.80 14.96 -15.37
N PHE A 154 -19.21 14.78 -16.63
CA PHE A 154 -19.60 13.47 -17.14
C PHE A 154 -18.40 12.53 -17.27
N ALA A 155 -17.23 13.04 -17.64
CA ALA A 155 -16.02 12.21 -17.73
C ALA A 155 -15.63 11.63 -16.35
N VAL A 156 -15.64 12.48 -15.32
CA VAL A 156 -15.40 12.05 -13.93
C VAL A 156 -16.50 11.11 -13.45
N ALA A 157 -17.77 11.40 -13.75
CA ALA A 157 -18.90 10.55 -13.34
C ALA A 157 -18.84 9.14 -13.97
N ILE A 158 -18.47 9.03 -15.25
CA ILE A 158 -18.29 7.74 -15.94
C ILE A 158 -17.22 6.92 -15.22
N MET A 159 -16.08 7.53 -14.87
CA MET A 159 -15.01 6.84 -14.16
C MET A 159 -15.42 6.43 -12.75
N ALA A 160 -16.01 7.36 -11.98
CA ALA A 160 -16.43 7.10 -10.61
C ALA A 160 -17.46 5.96 -10.55
N ALA A 161 -18.46 5.98 -11.44
CA ALA A 161 -19.46 4.92 -11.52
C ALA A 161 -18.84 3.57 -11.93
N SER A 162 -17.92 3.59 -12.90
CA SER A 162 -17.21 2.40 -13.37
C SER A 162 -16.43 1.73 -12.24
N VAL A 163 -15.58 2.50 -11.55
CA VAL A 163 -14.73 1.98 -10.47
C VAL A 163 -15.58 1.54 -9.28
N ALA A 164 -16.55 2.36 -8.84
CA ALA A 164 -17.43 2.00 -7.74
C ALA A 164 -18.18 0.67 -8.00
N PHE A 165 -18.56 0.41 -9.25
CA PHE A 165 -19.27 -0.80 -9.63
C PHE A 165 -18.41 -2.07 -9.48
N TYR A 166 -17.24 -2.14 -10.12
CA TYR A 166 -16.47 -3.40 -10.14
C TYR A 166 -15.68 -3.63 -8.84
N VAL A 167 -15.20 -2.58 -8.18
CA VAL A 167 -14.37 -2.70 -6.97
C VAL A 167 -15.16 -3.22 -5.79
N SER A 168 -16.44 -2.82 -5.69
CA SER A 168 -17.35 -3.27 -4.63
C SER A 168 -17.50 -4.80 -4.58
N ILE A 169 -17.20 -5.52 -5.67
CA ILE A 169 -17.41 -6.96 -5.79
C ILE A 169 -16.13 -7.75 -5.43
N GLY A 170 -14.95 -7.22 -5.75
CA GLY A 170 -13.76 -8.05 -5.99
C GLY A 170 -12.81 -8.31 -4.81
N GLY A 171 -12.69 -7.40 -3.83
CA GLY A 171 -11.67 -7.48 -2.77
C GLY A 171 -10.21 -7.45 -3.31
N PHE A 172 -9.20 -7.51 -2.42
CA PHE A 172 -7.80 -7.29 -2.80
C PHE A 172 -7.30 -8.31 -3.86
N ARG A 173 -7.75 -9.57 -3.77
CA ARG A 173 -7.39 -10.60 -4.77
C ARG A 173 -7.87 -10.23 -6.18
N ALA A 174 -9.08 -9.68 -6.32
CA ALA A 174 -9.57 -9.30 -7.64
C ALA A 174 -8.77 -8.13 -8.22
N VAL A 175 -8.47 -7.12 -7.40
CA VAL A 175 -7.64 -5.96 -7.79
C VAL A 175 -6.31 -6.44 -8.39
N VAL A 176 -5.61 -7.32 -7.68
CA VAL A 176 -4.33 -7.86 -8.17
C VAL A 176 -4.43 -8.60 -9.51
N TRP A 177 -5.56 -9.26 -9.79
CA TRP A 177 -5.77 -9.95 -11.07
C TRP A 177 -6.24 -9.01 -12.18
N SER A 178 -7.06 -7.99 -11.86
CA SER A 178 -7.43 -6.95 -12.83
C SER A 178 -6.21 -6.12 -13.23
N ASP A 179 -5.32 -5.81 -12.28
CA ASP A 179 -4.10 -5.04 -12.53
C ASP A 179 -3.23 -5.68 -13.61
N LEU A 180 -3.14 -7.01 -13.63
CA LEU A 180 -2.35 -7.70 -14.66
C LEU A 180 -2.90 -7.42 -16.06
N LEU A 181 -4.22 -7.48 -16.22
CA LEU A 181 -4.88 -7.16 -17.48
C LEU A 181 -4.72 -5.67 -17.83
N GLN A 182 -4.92 -4.79 -16.86
CA GLN A 182 -4.84 -3.33 -17.02
C GLN A 182 -3.43 -2.88 -17.41
N TYR A 183 -2.39 -3.44 -16.80
CA TYR A 183 -1.01 -3.20 -17.19
C TYR A 183 -0.75 -3.60 -18.64
N LEU A 184 -1.26 -4.74 -19.11
CA LEU A 184 -1.06 -5.16 -20.50
C LEU A 184 -1.71 -4.20 -21.50
N LEU A 185 -2.90 -3.68 -21.18
CA LEU A 185 -3.58 -2.67 -21.99
C LEU A 185 -2.80 -1.35 -22.03
N LEU A 186 -2.32 -0.88 -20.88
CA LEU A 186 -1.48 0.30 -20.78
C LEU A 186 -0.14 0.12 -21.51
N ALA A 187 0.54 -1.02 -21.35
CA ALA A 187 1.78 -1.31 -22.04
C ALA A 187 1.59 -1.32 -23.56
N GLY A 188 0.50 -1.92 -24.04
CA GLY A 188 0.11 -1.88 -25.45
C GLY A 188 -0.13 -0.45 -25.95
N LEU A 189 -0.82 0.38 -25.18
CA LEU A 189 -1.01 1.80 -25.47
C LEU A 189 0.33 2.55 -25.57
N ALA A 190 1.20 2.43 -24.57
CA ALA A 190 2.48 3.15 -24.53
C ALA A 190 3.39 2.77 -25.71
N ILE A 191 3.47 1.48 -26.03
CA ILE A 191 4.23 0.98 -27.20
C ILE A 191 3.61 1.49 -28.50
N TYR A 192 2.28 1.43 -28.63
CA TYR A 192 1.59 1.90 -29.82
C TYR A 192 1.86 3.39 -30.08
N VAL A 193 1.73 4.24 -29.06
CA VAL A 193 1.93 5.69 -29.22
C VAL A 193 3.39 6.03 -29.52
N ALA A 194 4.36 5.33 -28.90
CA ALA A 194 5.78 5.49 -29.21
C ALA A 194 6.11 5.11 -30.66
N THR A 195 5.53 4.01 -31.16
CA THR A 195 5.72 3.59 -32.56
C THR A 195 4.99 4.52 -33.54
N LEU A 196 3.81 5.04 -33.18
CA LEU A 196 3.07 6.02 -33.96
C LEU A 196 3.86 7.32 -34.12
N SER A 197 4.35 7.92 -33.03
CA SER A 197 5.07 9.20 -33.09
C SER A 197 6.37 9.08 -33.89
N LEU A 198 7.14 8.03 -33.68
CA LEU A 198 8.37 7.78 -34.44
C LEU A 198 8.10 7.43 -35.90
N GLY A 199 7.04 6.68 -36.18
CA GLY A 199 6.62 6.35 -37.54
C GLY A 199 6.22 7.58 -38.35
N LEU A 200 5.45 8.49 -37.75
CA LEU A 200 5.06 9.75 -38.38
C LEU A 200 6.26 10.69 -38.57
N SER A 201 7.18 10.74 -37.60
CA SER A 201 8.46 11.46 -37.75
C SER A 201 9.25 10.92 -38.94
N ALA A 202 9.36 9.59 -39.06
CA ALA A 202 10.07 8.94 -40.15
C ALA A 202 9.42 9.19 -41.53
N GLN A 203 8.08 9.25 -41.60
CA GLN A 203 7.37 9.63 -42.83
C GLN A 203 7.69 11.05 -43.30
N LYS A 204 7.99 11.97 -42.38
CA LYS A 204 8.52 13.31 -42.69
C LYS A 204 10.02 13.32 -43.01
N GLY A 205 10.65 12.16 -43.13
CA GLY A 205 12.09 12.02 -43.38
C GLY A 205 12.97 12.25 -42.16
N ILE A 206 12.39 12.40 -40.95
CA ILE A 206 13.12 12.65 -39.72
C ILE A 206 13.28 11.32 -38.96
N SER A 207 14.47 10.73 -39.06
CA SER A 207 14.86 9.56 -38.27
C SER A 207 14.90 9.85 -36.76
N LEU A 208 14.83 8.81 -35.93
CA LEU A 208 15.02 8.93 -34.48
C LEU A 208 16.34 9.61 -34.12
N ALA A 209 17.42 9.27 -34.84
CA ALA A 209 18.74 9.86 -34.60
C ALA A 209 18.76 11.36 -34.92
N SER A 210 18.14 11.77 -36.03
CA SER A 210 18.04 13.20 -36.39
C SER A 210 17.14 13.98 -35.44
N ALA A 211 15.99 13.41 -35.04
CA ALA A 211 15.09 14.01 -34.06
C ALA A 211 15.80 14.21 -32.70
N SER A 212 16.47 13.16 -32.22
CA SER A 212 17.27 13.20 -31.00
C SER A 212 18.38 14.25 -31.04
N THR A 213 19.06 14.39 -32.18
CA THR A 213 20.14 15.38 -32.34
C THR A 213 19.61 16.81 -32.38
N ALA A 214 18.44 17.03 -32.99
CA ALA A 214 17.83 18.36 -33.11
C ALA A 214 17.41 18.97 -31.77
N LEU A 215 17.19 18.14 -30.74
CA LEU A 215 16.89 18.58 -29.37
C LEU A 215 18.08 19.27 -28.67
N GLY A 216 19.30 19.12 -29.21
CA GLY A 216 20.50 19.70 -28.64
C GLY A 216 21.05 18.94 -27.43
N SER A 217 22.29 19.27 -27.04
CA SER A 217 22.99 18.60 -25.92
C SER A 217 22.35 18.86 -24.57
N ASP A 218 21.73 20.04 -24.39
CA ASP A 218 21.14 20.44 -23.11
C ASP A 218 19.89 19.61 -22.78
N TRP A 219 19.12 19.20 -23.78
CA TRP A 219 17.98 18.31 -23.58
C TRP A 219 18.41 16.95 -23.03
N TRP A 220 19.58 16.44 -23.46
CA TRP A 220 20.15 15.20 -22.94
C TRP A 220 20.89 15.36 -21.61
N ASN A 221 21.07 16.59 -21.13
CA ASN A 221 21.74 16.86 -19.87
C ASN A 221 20.83 16.53 -18.68
N VAL A 222 21.05 15.36 -18.09
CA VAL A 222 20.34 14.87 -16.90
C VAL A 222 20.51 15.79 -15.68
N LEU A 223 21.53 16.65 -15.66
CA LEU A 223 21.83 17.57 -14.55
C LEU A 223 21.53 19.03 -14.89
N ALA A 224 20.77 19.31 -15.96
CA ALA A 224 20.40 20.68 -16.35
C ALA A 224 19.62 21.43 -15.25
N MET A 225 18.87 20.69 -14.42
CA MET A 225 18.03 21.24 -13.36
C MET A 225 18.83 21.49 -12.07
N GLY A 226 19.80 22.41 -12.12
CA GLY A 226 20.58 22.83 -10.94
C GLY A 226 21.69 21.85 -10.52
N GLY A 227 22.18 21.02 -11.44
CA GLY A 227 23.27 20.08 -11.18
C GLY A 227 22.86 18.89 -10.30
N LEU A 228 23.86 18.26 -9.69
CA LEU A 228 23.65 17.17 -8.74
C LEU A 228 22.83 17.62 -7.52
N MET A 229 23.01 18.87 -7.07
CA MET A 229 22.29 19.40 -5.91
C MET A 229 20.79 19.52 -6.17
N GLY A 230 20.39 20.04 -7.34
CA GLY A 230 18.97 20.08 -7.71
C GLY A 230 18.35 18.69 -7.76
N ALA A 231 19.01 17.74 -8.43
CA ALA A 231 18.57 16.34 -8.45
C ALA A 231 18.37 15.76 -7.05
N LEU A 232 19.32 15.99 -6.13
CA LEU A 232 19.23 15.53 -4.74
C LEU A 232 18.09 16.20 -3.96
N VAL A 233 17.84 17.49 -4.18
CA VAL A 233 16.73 18.21 -3.55
C VAL A 233 15.39 17.57 -3.94
N PHE A 234 15.17 17.29 -5.23
CA PHE A 234 13.97 16.59 -5.68
C PHE A 234 13.86 15.18 -5.10
N GLN A 235 14.98 14.46 -4.96
CA GLN A 235 14.95 13.15 -4.31
C GLN A 235 14.60 13.24 -2.83
N LEU A 236 15.12 14.23 -2.09
CA LEU A 236 14.74 14.42 -0.69
C LEU A 236 13.28 14.83 -0.54
N ALA A 237 12.75 15.58 -1.49
CA ALA A 237 11.35 16.01 -1.52
C ALA A 237 10.37 14.86 -1.83
N LEU A 238 10.61 14.12 -2.92
CA LEU A 238 9.59 13.24 -3.52
C LEU A 238 9.79 11.77 -3.17
N LEU A 239 11.03 11.27 -3.19
CA LEU A 239 11.31 9.84 -2.99
C LEU A 239 10.75 9.28 -1.68
N PRO A 240 10.84 9.98 -0.52
CA PRO A 240 10.29 9.46 0.73
C PRO A 240 8.78 9.19 0.68
N GLY A 241 8.02 10.05 -0.01
CA GLY A 241 6.58 9.89 -0.17
C GLY A 241 6.22 8.64 -0.96
N TRP A 242 6.92 8.37 -2.07
CA TRP A 242 6.76 7.13 -2.84
C TRP A 242 7.12 5.88 -2.03
N VAL A 243 8.13 5.94 -1.15
CA VAL A 243 8.48 4.82 -0.26
C VAL A 243 7.42 4.61 0.84
N ALA A 244 6.81 5.69 1.31
CA ALA A 244 5.77 5.69 2.34
C ALA A 244 4.37 5.33 1.80
N GLU A 245 4.20 5.22 0.48
CA GLU A 245 2.94 4.85 -0.17
C GLU A 245 2.46 3.44 0.28
N GLN A 246 1.15 3.26 0.47
CA GLN A 246 0.57 2.14 1.21
C GLN A 246 0.44 0.83 0.38
N ASP A 247 0.20 0.93 -0.93
CA ASP A 247 -0.13 -0.21 -1.79
C ASP A 247 0.99 -1.27 -1.91
N PRO A 248 2.25 -0.93 -2.24
CA PRO A 248 3.36 -1.87 -2.33
C PRO A 248 3.56 -2.67 -1.03
N TRP A 249 3.26 -2.05 0.12
CA TRP A 249 3.37 -2.70 1.42
C TRP A 249 2.31 -3.78 1.59
N GLN A 250 1.07 -3.52 1.17
CA GLN A 250 0.00 -4.53 1.13
C GLN A 250 0.37 -5.72 0.24
N LYS A 251 0.97 -5.45 -0.92
CA LYS A 251 1.46 -6.49 -1.85
C LYS A 251 2.58 -7.33 -1.22
N ILE A 252 3.43 -6.75 -0.37
CA ILE A 252 4.43 -7.52 0.39
C ILE A 252 3.74 -8.45 1.38
N TRP A 253 2.79 -7.98 2.19
CA TRP A 253 2.09 -8.86 3.13
C TRP A 253 1.27 -9.94 2.42
N ALA A 254 0.73 -9.66 1.24
CA ALA A 254 0.00 -10.60 0.40
C ALA A 254 0.89 -11.58 -0.39
N SER A 255 2.21 -11.37 -0.43
CA SER A 255 3.12 -12.30 -1.11
C SER A 255 3.19 -13.64 -0.40
N ARG A 256 3.53 -14.71 -1.14
CA ARG A 256 3.76 -16.03 -0.54
C ARG A 256 5.02 -16.12 0.31
N ASP A 257 6.05 -15.37 -0.04
CA ASP A 257 7.36 -15.40 0.61
C ASP A 257 8.14 -14.10 0.35
N GLU A 258 9.21 -13.89 1.12
CA GLU A 258 10.07 -12.70 1.00
C GLU A 258 10.72 -12.58 -0.39
N ARG A 259 11.15 -13.69 -1.01
CA ARG A 259 11.78 -13.68 -2.33
C ARG A 259 10.76 -13.28 -3.39
N ALA A 260 9.53 -13.76 -3.28
CA ALA A 260 8.42 -13.40 -4.15
C ALA A 260 8.07 -11.92 -4.03
N ALA A 261 8.01 -11.37 -2.81
CA ALA A 261 7.83 -9.94 -2.57
C ALA A 261 8.96 -9.11 -3.21
N ARG A 262 10.22 -9.41 -2.87
CA ARG A 262 11.39 -8.66 -3.38
C ARG A 262 11.49 -8.72 -4.91
N ARG A 263 11.44 -9.92 -5.49
CA ARG A 263 11.55 -10.10 -6.95
C ARG A 263 10.36 -9.49 -7.67
N GLY A 264 9.16 -9.56 -7.09
CA GLY A 264 7.98 -8.94 -7.66
C GLY A 264 8.10 -7.43 -7.74
N LEU A 265 8.50 -6.76 -6.65
CA LEU A 265 8.67 -5.30 -6.67
C LEU A 265 9.82 -4.84 -7.58
N ILE A 266 10.92 -5.59 -7.67
CA ILE A 266 12.00 -5.31 -8.64
C ILE A 266 11.48 -5.46 -10.07
N LEU A 267 10.68 -6.50 -10.35
CA LEU A 267 10.02 -6.66 -11.64
C LEU A 267 9.09 -5.48 -11.92
N GLY A 268 8.31 -5.03 -10.94
CA GLY A 268 7.45 -3.85 -11.05
C GLY A 268 8.25 -2.59 -11.44
N ALA A 269 9.36 -2.33 -10.74
CA ALA A 269 10.26 -1.22 -11.07
C ALA A 269 10.84 -1.30 -12.49
N PHE A 270 11.19 -2.51 -12.96
CA PHE A 270 11.63 -2.73 -14.33
C PHE A 270 10.52 -2.47 -15.36
N LEU A 271 9.29 -2.92 -15.07
CA LEU A 271 8.12 -2.66 -15.90
C LEU A 271 7.80 -1.15 -15.98
N LEU A 272 7.92 -0.41 -14.87
CA LEU A 272 7.85 1.07 -14.87
C LEU A 272 8.88 1.68 -15.82
N ALA A 273 10.13 1.23 -15.73
CA ALA A 273 11.21 1.74 -16.57
C ALA A 273 10.93 1.51 -18.07
N LEU A 274 10.35 0.37 -18.44
CA LEU A 274 9.94 0.08 -19.82
C LEU A 274 8.90 1.08 -20.35
N ILE A 275 7.91 1.41 -19.53
CA ILE A 275 6.85 2.35 -19.91
C ILE A 275 7.37 3.78 -19.97
N TYR A 276 8.23 4.19 -19.04
CA TYR A 276 8.88 5.50 -19.11
C TYR A 276 9.84 5.62 -20.30
N LEU A 277 10.49 4.52 -20.73
CA LEU A 277 11.22 4.49 -21.99
C LEU A 277 10.29 4.73 -23.20
N CYS A 278 9.08 4.15 -23.20
CA CYS A 278 8.10 4.44 -24.24
C CYS A 278 7.66 5.92 -24.23
N CYS A 279 7.49 6.51 -23.05
CA CYS A 279 7.17 7.94 -22.89
C CYS A 279 8.30 8.84 -23.43
N LEU A 280 9.56 8.46 -23.17
CA LEU A 280 10.75 9.13 -23.70
C LEU A 280 10.80 9.08 -25.24
N LEU A 281 10.63 7.89 -25.82
CA LEU A 281 10.59 7.71 -27.28
C LEU A 281 9.42 8.50 -27.90
N THR A 282 8.29 8.54 -27.21
CA THR A 282 7.13 9.33 -27.61
C THR A 282 7.49 10.82 -27.65
N ALA A 283 8.13 11.36 -26.61
CA ALA A 283 8.56 12.75 -26.53
C ALA A 283 9.52 13.13 -27.67
N ILE A 284 10.51 12.26 -27.97
CA ILE A 284 11.43 12.50 -29.10
C ILE A 284 10.67 12.55 -30.42
N GLY A 285 9.76 11.60 -30.68
CA GLY A 285 8.92 11.60 -31.88
C GLY A 285 8.03 12.85 -31.98
N LEU A 286 7.40 13.26 -30.86
CA LEU A 286 6.56 14.46 -30.81
C LEU A 286 7.35 15.75 -31.08
N SER A 287 8.57 15.86 -30.54
CA SER A 287 9.43 17.04 -30.74
C SER A 287 9.84 17.27 -32.21
N ALA A 288 9.84 16.21 -33.03
CA ALA A 288 10.06 16.31 -34.46
C ALA A 288 8.80 16.69 -35.25
N LEU A 289 7.62 16.52 -34.65
CA LEU A 289 6.32 16.70 -35.32
C LEU A 289 5.65 18.03 -34.96
N TYR A 290 5.85 18.50 -33.74
CA TYR A 290 5.21 19.66 -33.15
C TYR A 290 6.24 20.58 -32.49
N PRO A 291 5.95 21.90 -32.40
CA PRO A 291 6.80 22.81 -31.64
C PRO A 291 6.84 22.40 -30.16
N LEU A 292 7.98 22.66 -29.50
CA LEU A 292 8.13 22.39 -28.08
C LEU A 292 7.13 23.27 -27.28
N PRO A 293 6.36 22.64 -26.37
CA PRO A 293 5.37 23.34 -25.56
C PRO A 293 6.05 24.27 -24.54
N ALA A 294 5.38 25.36 -24.18
CA ALA A 294 5.86 26.31 -23.17
C ALA A 294 5.22 26.08 -21.79
N ALA A 295 4.05 25.45 -21.74
CA ALA A 295 3.30 25.18 -20.52
C ALA A 295 3.12 23.68 -20.29
N GLU A 296 3.00 23.29 -19.03
CA GLU A 296 2.89 21.89 -18.59
C GLU A 296 1.70 21.17 -19.22
N VAL A 297 0.51 21.75 -19.08
CA VAL A 297 -0.74 21.18 -19.60
C VAL A 297 -0.66 21.02 -21.13
N ASP A 298 -0.08 21.99 -21.84
CA ASP A 298 0.08 21.91 -23.30
C ASP A 298 0.99 20.73 -23.70
N ALA A 299 2.03 20.48 -22.91
CA ALA A 299 2.96 19.38 -23.14
C ALA A 299 2.30 18.01 -22.93
N GLU A 300 1.50 17.88 -21.88
CA GLU A 300 0.70 16.69 -21.61
C GLU A 300 -0.30 16.42 -22.74
N MET A 301 -0.97 17.46 -23.23
CA MET A 301 -1.98 17.35 -24.29
C MET A 301 -1.40 16.91 -25.64
N LEU A 302 -0.11 17.12 -25.92
CA LEU A 302 0.52 16.64 -27.16
C LEU A 302 0.48 15.12 -27.31
N TYR A 303 0.53 14.37 -26.19
CA TYR A 303 0.37 12.92 -26.20
C TYR A 303 -1.02 12.50 -26.67
N LEU A 304 -2.06 13.23 -26.25
CA LEU A 304 -3.43 12.97 -26.70
C LEU A 304 -3.63 13.43 -28.15
N LYS A 305 -3.10 14.60 -28.50
CA LYS A 305 -3.24 15.22 -29.82
C LYS A 305 -2.74 14.30 -30.95
N ILE A 306 -1.55 13.71 -30.80
CA ILE A 306 -1.01 12.80 -31.84
C ILE A 306 -1.94 11.60 -32.09
N ILE A 307 -2.62 11.10 -31.05
CA ILE A 307 -3.58 10.00 -31.17
C ILE A 307 -4.85 10.49 -31.88
N GLY A 308 -5.44 11.59 -31.41
CA GLY A 308 -6.68 12.15 -31.96
C GLY A 308 -6.56 12.51 -33.44
N ASP A 309 -5.41 13.04 -33.85
CA ASP A 309 -5.18 13.51 -35.23
C ASP A 309 -4.91 12.37 -36.23
N ASN A 310 -4.41 11.21 -35.78
CA ASN A 310 -3.81 10.21 -36.67
C ASN A 310 -4.43 8.80 -36.60
N VAL A 311 -5.46 8.61 -35.78
CA VAL A 311 -6.02 7.28 -35.49
C VAL A 311 -7.47 7.17 -35.95
N SER A 312 -7.82 6.03 -36.55
CA SER A 312 -9.21 5.75 -36.96
C SER A 312 -10.17 5.68 -35.75
N PRO A 313 -11.47 5.99 -35.92
CA PRO A 313 -12.43 6.06 -34.81
C PRO A 313 -12.50 4.82 -33.92
N TRP A 314 -12.41 3.61 -34.48
CA TRP A 314 -12.46 2.36 -33.72
C TRP A 314 -11.22 2.17 -32.83
N LEU A 315 -10.04 2.53 -33.34
CA LEU A 315 -8.79 2.41 -32.61
C LEU A 315 -8.68 3.52 -31.57
N LEU A 316 -9.19 4.72 -31.84
CA LEU A 316 -9.32 5.78 -30.85
C LEU A 316 -10.17 5.30 -29.65
N ALA A 317 -11.33 4.69 -29.91
CA ALA A 317 -12.17 4.10 -28.87
C ALA A 317 -11.42 3.03 -28.05
N LEU A 318 -10.66 2.14 -28.71
CA LEU A 318 -9.88 1.09 -28.05
C LEU A 318 -8.74 1.68 -27.18
N LEU A 319 -7.98 2.65 -27.69
CA LEU A 319 -6.91 3.30 -26.93
C LEU A 319 -7.48 4.08 -25.74
N THR A 320 -8.68 4.66 -25.88
CA THR A 320 -9.38 5.30 -24.76
C THR A 320 -9.73 4.30 -23.66
N ILE A 321 -10.01 3.03 -24.00
CA ILE A 321 -10.16 1.96 -23.00
C ILE A 321 -8.84 1.61 -22.33
N CYS A 322 -7.71 1.65 -23.04
CA CYS A 322 -6.41 1.47 -22.40
C CYS A 322 -6.11 2.58 -21.39
N PHE A 323 -6.46 3.83 -21.70
CA PHE A 323 -6.38 4.94 -20.75
C PHE A 323 -7.35 4.76 -19.57
N ALA A 324 -8.59 4.35 -19.84
CA ALA A 324 -9.56 4.03 -18.80
C ALA A 324 -9.01 2.95 -17.87
N ALA A 325 -8.43 1.89 -18.43
CA ALA A 325 -7.88 0.78 -17.69
C ALA A 325 -6.74 1.21 -16.75
N ALA A 326 -5.86 2.09 -17.22
CA ALA A 326 -4.76 2.66 -16.45
C ALA A 326 -5.24 3.55 -15.30
N SER A 327 -6.17 4.47 -15.56
CA SER A 327 -6.70 5.33 -14.49
C SER A 327 -7.53 4.55 -13.48
N MET A 328 -8.32 3.57 -13.93
CA MET A 328 -9.19 2.77 -13.06
C MET A 328 -8.38 1.83 -12.14
N SER A 329 -7.28 1.22 -12.61
CA SER A 329 -6.40 0.35 -11.79
C SER A 329 -5.68 1.07 -10.66
N CYS A 330 -5.53 2.39 -10.77
CA CYS A 330 -4.87 3.18 -9.73
C CYS A 330 -5.92 3.69 -8.74
N THR A 331 -7.04 4.19 -9.25
CA THR A 331 -8.15 4.64 -8.42
C THR A 331 -8.75 3.51 -7.58
N ASP A 332 -8.88 2.28 -8.11
CA ASP A 332 -9.32 1.15 -7.29
C ASP A 332 -8.32 0.78 -6.20
N THR A 333 -7.03 0.78 -6.51
CA THR A 333 -5.95 0.44 -5.59
C THR A 333 -5.90 1.47 -4.47
N PHE A 334 -5.83 2.76 -4.78
CA PHE A 334 -5.79 3.82 -3.77
C PHE A 334 -7.07 3.87 -2.94
N ALA A 335 -8.25 3.71 -3.55
CA ALA A 335 -9.50 3.69 -2.81
C ALA A 335 -9.59 2.46 -1.89
N THR A 336 -9.18 1.27 -2.34
CA THR A 336 -9.21 0.06 -1.51
C THR A 336 -8.16 0.07 -0.41
N SER A 337 -6.95 0.54 -0.69
CA SER A 337 -5.88 0.70 0.30
C SER A 337 -6.22 1.76 1.35
N GLY A 338 -6.73 2.94 0.96
CA GLY A 338 -7.17 3.94 1.94
C GLY A 338 -8.40 3.50 2.74
N ALA A 339 -9.36 2.84 2.10
CA ALA A 339 -10.53 2.29 2.79
C ALA A 339 -10.13 1.19 3.77
N SER A 340 -9.09 0.41 3.45
CA SER A 340 -8.51 -0.56 4.39
C SER A 340 -7.94 0.11 5.63
N CYS A 341 -7.23 1.23 5.48
CA CYS A 341 -6.70 1.98 6.60
C CYS A 341 -7.82 2.51 7.49
N ILE A 342 -8.86 3.13 6.93
CA ILE A 342 -9.98 3.63 7.75
C ILE A 342 -10.79 2.49 8.39
N SER A 343 -11.19 1.49 7.60
CA SER A 343 -12.03 0.41 8.11
C SER A 343 -11.33 -0.41 9.18
N ARG A 344 -10.06 -0.77 8.98
CA ARG A 344 -9.29 -1.62 9.90
C ARG A 344 -8.73 -0.83 11.07
N ASP A 345 -8.15 0.34 10.82
CA ASP A 345 -7.33 1.05 11.80
C ASP A 345 -8.11 2.10 12.60
N LEU A 346 -9.23 2.58 12.08
CA LEU A 346 -10.10 3.52 12.78
C LEU A 346 -11.40 2.83 13.22
N ILE A 347 -12.18 2.31 12.27
CA ILE A 347 -13.51 1.76 12.57
C ILE A 347 -13.37 0.50 13.41
N GLN A 348 -12.75 -0.57 12.90
CA GLN A 348 -12.65 -1.81 13.63
C GLN A 348 -11.80 -1.67 14.90
N ARG A 349 -10.71 -0.90 14.86
CA ARG A 349 -9.84 -0.80 16.04
C ARG A 349 -10.43 0.03 17.18
N HIS A 350 -11.13 1.13 16.89
CA HIS A 350 -11.53 2.12 17.90
C HIS A 350 -13.05 2.31 18.02
N LEU A 351 -13.78 2.30 16.91
CA LEU A 351 -15.22 2.61 16.91
C LEU A 351 -16.09 1.35 17.12
N TRP A 352 -15.71 0.22 16.51
CA TRP A 352 -16.48 -1.03 16.56
C TRP A 352 -15.60 -2.29 16.60
N PRO A 353 -14.93 -2.58 17.75
CA PRO A 353 -14.04 -3.72 17.91
C PRO A 353 -14.68 -5.10 17.73
N THR A 354 -15.98 -5.21 17.99
CA THR A 354 -16.73 -6.46 17.93
C THR A 354 -17.32 -6.73 16.54
N ALA A 355 -17.07 -5.89 15.55
CA ALA A 355 -17.63 -6.04 14.20
C ALA A 355 -17.19 -7.37 13.55
N THR A 356 -18.15 -8.11 13.04
CA THR A 356 -17.93 -9.36 12.32
C THR A 356 -17.22 -9.12 10.98
N MET A 357 -16.63 -10.17 10.41
CA MET A 357 -16.02 -10.07 9.08
C MET A 357 -17.01 -9.55 8.04
N ARG A 358 -18.25 -10.05 8.01
CA ARG A 358 -19.26 -9.65 7.01
C ARG A 358 -19.62 -8.18 7.12
N GLU A 359 -19.76 -7.65 8.33
CA GLU A 359 -20.02 -6.23 8.57
C GLU A 359 -18.83 -5.39 8.10
N MET A 360 -17.60 -5.81 8.43
CA MET A 360 -16.40 -5.10 8.00
C MET A 360 -16.20 -5.09 6.48
N LEU A 361 -16.65 -6.13 5.77
CA LEU A 361 -16.68 -6.14 4.30
C LEU A 361 -17.61 -5.06 3.74
N VAL A 362 -18.79 -4.89 4.33
CA VAL A 362 -19.76 -3.85 3.93
C VAL A 362 -19.20 -2.46 4.23
N VAL A 363 -18.64 -2.25 5.43
CA VAL A 363 -17.99 -1.00 5.82
C VAL A 363 -16.88 -0.63 4.84
N ASN A 364 -16.01 -1.59 4.49
CA ASN A 364 -14.94 -1.32 3.55
C ASN A 364 -15.47 -0.93 2.16
N ARG A 365 -16.49 -1.63 1.65
CA ARG A 365 -17.11 -1.31 0.35
C ARG A 365 -17.72 0.10 0.33
N LEU A 366 -18.40 0.49 1.40
CA LEU A 366 -18.95 1.84 1.53
C LEU A 366 -17.84 2.89 1.55
N LEU A 367 -16.75 2.65 2.30
CA LEU A 367 -15.61 3.57 2.35
C LEU A 367 -14.90 3.72 1.01
N VAL A 368 -14.76 2.65 0.23
CA VAL A 368 -14.23 2.72 -1.14
C VAL A 368 -15.07 3.68 -1.98
N VAL A 369 -16.40 3.54 -1.97
CA VAL A 369 -17.30 4.42 -2.73
C VAL A 369 -17.21 5.87 -2.25
N ILE A 370 -17.12 6.09 -0.93
CA ILE A 370 -16.94 7.43 -0.34
C ILE A 370 -15.61 8.04 -0.79
N MET A 371 -14.52 7.29 -0.77
CA MET A 371 -13.21 7.77 -1.23
C MET A 371 -13.23 8.16 -2.71
N ILE A 372 -13.80 7.30 -3.57
CA ILE A 372 -13.98 7.58 -4.99
C ILE A 372 -14.79 8.88 -5.18
N ALA A 373 -15.87 9.06 -4.43
CA ALA A 373 -16.71 10.26 -4.51
C ALA A 373 -15.95 11.52 -4.08
N ILE A 374 -15.13 11.46 -3.01
CA ILE A 374 -14.30 12.58 -2.56
C ILE A 374 -13.24 12.93 -3.60
N SER A 375 -12.50 11.93 -4.10
CA SER A 375 -11.49 12.14 -5.15
C SER A 375 -12.10 12.71 -6.43
N ALA A 376 -13.26 12.19 -6.86
CA ALA A 376 -14.01 12.73 -7.98
C ALA A 376 -14.40 14.21 -7.77
N ALA A 377 -14.92 14.57 -6.59
CA ALA A 377 -15.32 15.95 -6.28
C ALA A 377 -14.14 16.93 -6.29
N ILE A 378 -12.99 16.52 -5.74
CA ILE A 378 -11.76 17.33 -5.77
C ILE A 378 -11.26 17.47 -7.23
N ALA A 379 -11.26 16.38 -8.00
CA ALA A 379 -10.80 16.38 -9.39
C ALA A 379 -11.62 17.27 -10.32
N LEU A 380 -12.86 17.64 -9.98
CA LEU A 380 -13.64 18.62 -10.75
C LEU A 380 -13.07 20.04 -10.65
N ASN A 381 -12.36 20.35 -9.57
CA ASN A 381 -11.85 21.69 -9.28
C ASN A 381 -10.34 21.82 -9.51
N VAL A 382 -9.62 20.70 -9.65
CA VAL A 382 -8.18 20.65 -9.86
C VAL A 382 -7.88 20.19 -11.28
N ASN A 383 -6.97 20.89 -11.98
CA ASN A 383 -6.63 20.58 -13.38
C ASN A 383 -5.18 20.14 -13.57
N SER A 384 -4.26 20.48 -12.66
CA SER A 384 -2.86 20.06 -12.73
C SER A 384 -2.69 18.64 -12.19
N ILE A 385 -2.16 17.73 -13.01
CA ILE A 385 -1.76 16.39 -12.58
C ILE A 385 -0.57 16.50 -11.62
N MET A 386 0.43 17.30 -12.00
CA MET A 386 1.69 17.46 -11.27
C MET A 386 1.46 17.96 -9.84
N ASP A 387 0.70 19.05 -9.66
CA ASP A 387 0.44 19.63 -8.34
C ASP A 387 -0.24 18.62 -7.41
N ALA A 388 -1.25 17.91 -7.92
CA ALA A 388 -1.99 16.93 -7.13
C ALA A 388 -1.08 15.78 -6.66
N VAL A 389 -0.17 15.29 -7.51
CA VAL A 389 0.78 14.24 -7.13
C VAL A 389 1.82 14.76 -6.13
N ILE A 390 2.36 15.96 -6.35
CA ILE A 390 3.38 16.55 -5.48
C ILE A 390 2.78 16.77 -4.09
N ILE A 391 1.60 17.39 -3.99
CA ILE A 391 0.88 17.58 -2.73
C ILE A 391 0.65 16.24 -2.01
N ALA A 392 0.21 15.19 -2.71
CA ALA A 392 0.06 13.86 -2.11
C ALA A 392 1.39 13.34 -1.53
N THR A 393 2.46 13.44 -2.33
CA THR A 393 3.78 12.90 -2.00
C THR A 393 4.41 13.62 -0.82
N VAL A 394 4.37 14.96 -0.78
CA VAL A 394 4.98 15.76 0.30
C VAL A 394 4.29 15.54 1.64
N ILE A 395 2.97 15.28 1.65
CA ILE A 395 2.24 14.92 2.88
C ILE A 395 2.80 13.60 3.45
N GLY A 396 3.00 12.59 2.61
CA GLY A 396 3.61 11.32 3.02
C GLY A 396 5.06 11.47 3.51
N THR A 397 5.87 12.21 2.74
CA THR A 397 7.28 12.53 3.03
C THR A 397 7.46 13.15 4.41
N THR A 398 6.63 14.15 4.75
CA THR A 398 6.81 14.94 5.97
C THR A 398 6.11 14.35 7.19
N SER A 399 4.99 13.63 7.00
CA SER A 399 4.19 13.13 8.11
C SER A 399 4.76 11.86 8.72
N TYR A 400 4.78 10.76 7.97
CA TYR A 400 4.98 9.43 8.57
C TYR A 400 6.14 8.61 7.97
N PHE A 401 6.89 9.16 7.02
CA PHE A 401 8.11 8.50 6.49
C PHE A 401 9.15 8.18 7.57
N PHE A 402 9.56 9.16 8.39
CA PHE A 402 10.53 8.93 9.47
C PHE A 402 10.03 7.96 10.54
N PRO A 403 8.78 8.05 11.03
CA PRO A 403 8.18 7.01 11.86
C PRO A 403 8.28 5.61 11.24
N ILE A 404 7.97 5.44 9.95
CA ILE A 404 8.02 4.13 9.29
C ILE A 404 9.47 3.61 9.20
N ILE A 405 10.37 4.36 8.56
CA ILE A 405 11.75 3.90 8.34
C ILE A 405 12.52 3.79 9.67
N GLY A 406 12.35 4.78 10.54
CA GLY A 406 12.95 4.78 11.88
C GLY A 406 12.42 3.63 12.75
N GLY A 407 11.16 3.24 12.60
CA GLY A 407 10.60 2.07 13.27
C GLY A 407 11.30 0.77 12.90
N LEU A 408 11.63 0.60 11.62
CA LEU A 408 12.26 -0.62 11.09
C LEU A 408 13.77 -0.70 11.38
N TYR A 409 14.46 0.44 11.40
CA TYR A 409 15.94 0.46 11.44
C TYR A 409 16.53 1.06 12.72
N TRP A 410 15.78 1.89 13.47
CA TRP A 410 16.29 2.59 14.64
C TRP A 410 15.66 2.09 15.95
N ARG A 411 16.49 1.40 16.76
CA ARG A 411 16.08 0.82 18.05
C ARG A 411 15.60 1.88 19.03
N ARG A 412 16.23 3.06 19.00
CA ARG A 412 15.93 4.15 19.93
C ARG A 412 14.65 4.91 19.58
N ALA A 413 14.05 4.66 18.41
CA ALA A 413 12.80 5.28 18.03
C ALA A 413 11.69 4.94 19.04
N THR A 414 11.00 5.99 19.52
CA THR A 414 9.95 5.90 20.55
C THR A 414 8.60 6.31 19.98
N LYS A 415 7.52 5.95 20.68
CA LYS A 415 6.16 6.36 20.31
C LYS A 415 5.96 7.88 20.32
N TRP A 416 6.58 8.58 21.27
CA TRP A 416 6.46 10.04 21.37
C TRP A 416 7.24 10.75 20.25
N GLY A 417 8.40 10.22 19.87
CA GLY A 417 9.14 10.73 18.72
C GLY A 417 8.38 10.52 17.41
N ALA A 418 7.81 9.33 17.21
CA ALA A 418 6.97 9.06 16.04
C ALA A 418 5.74 9.98 15.97
N LEU A 419 5.04 10.19 17.09
CA LEU A 419 3.89 11.08 17.15
C LEU A 419 4.28 12.55 16.92
N ALA A 420 5.38 13.00 17.51
CA ALA A 420 5.88 14.37 17.32
C ALA A 420 6.25 14.64 15.86
N ALA A 421 6.94 13.70 15.21
CA ALA A 421 7.27 13.80 13.79
C ALA A 421 6.02 13.93 12.91
N LEU A 422 5.01 13.09 13.18
CA LEU A 422 3.75 13.09 12.45
C LEU A 422 2.99 14.40 12.61
N ILE A 423 2.84 14.89 13.84
CA ILE A 423 2.09 16.11 14.11
C ILE A 423 2.87 17.32 13.59
N VAL A 424 4.15 17.46 13.92
CA VAL A 424 4.95 18.62 13.52
C VAL A 424 5.14 18.65 12.01
N GLY A 425 5.59 17.55 11.41
CA GLY A 425 5.83 17.45 9.96
C GLY A 425 4.55 17.62 9.16
N GLY A 426 3.51 16.84 9.48
CA GLY A 426 2.23 16.87 8.76
C GLY A 426 1.52 18.21 8.89
N THR A 427 1.45 18.79 10.09
CA THR A 427 0.82 20.11 10.29
C THR A 427 1.62 21.20 9.58
N THR A 428 2.96 21.18 9.64
CA THR A 428 3.79 22.14 8.90
C THR A 428 3.50 22.07 7.41
N GLN A 429 3.46 20.86 6.84
CA GLN A 429 3.23 20.69 5.41
C GLN A 429 1.83 21.17 5.00
N ILE A 430 0.79 20.84 5.76
CA ILE A 430 -0.58 21.30 5.51
C ILE A 430 -0.66 22.83 5.58
N LEU A 431 0.01 23.46 6.56
CA LEU A 431 0.04 24.91 6.70
C LEU A 431 0.76 25.59 5.54
N LEU A 432 1.90 25.04 5.10
CA LEU A 432 2.65 25.59 3.96
C LEU A 432 1.84 25.50 2.66
N ILE A 433 1.24 24.35 2.37
CA ILE A 433 0.35 24.18 1.20
C ILE A 433 -0.84 25.15 1.30
N SER A 434 -1.45 25.26 2.48
CA SER A 434 -2.61 26.16 2.67
C SER A 434 -2.21 27.63 2.48
N TYR A 435 -1.05 28.02 2.99
CA TYR A 435 -0.52 29.37 2.80
C TYR A 435 -0.22 29.66 1.33
N GLU A 436 0.36 28.71 0.61
CA GLU A 436 0.64 28.85 -0.81
C GLU A 436 -0.64 29.02 -1.65
N ILE A 437 -1.60 28.10 -1.49
CA ILE A 437 -2.80 28.04 -2.31
C ILE A 437 -3.77 29.18 -1.99
N PHE A 438 -4.05 29.43 -0.71
CA PHE A 438 -5.11 30.36 -0.32
C PHE A 438 -4.62 31.79 -0.11
N TRP A 439 -3.39 31.98 0.38
CA TRP A 439 -2.89 33.29 0.77
C TRP A 439 -1.93 33.89 -0.26
N LEU A 440 -0.85 33.18 -0.58
CA LEU A 440 0.20 33.67 -1.47
C LEU A 440 -0.23 33.68 -2.94
N ARG A 441 -0.98 32.65 -3.37
CA ARG A 441 -1.41 32.42 -4.77
C ARG A 441 -0.26 32.45 -5.78
N GLN A 442 0.95 32.18 -5.30
CA GLN A 442 2.17 32.02 -6.06
C GLN A 442 2.96 30.88 -5.41
N PRO A 443 3.78 30.17 -6.18
CA PRO A 443 4.54 29.05 -5.64
C PRO A 443 5.53 29.55 -4.58
N LEU A 444 5.71 28.76 -3.53
CA LEU A 444 6.51 29.14 -2.35
C LEU A 444 8.01 29.34 -2.66
N ASP A 445 8.48 28.74 -3.74
CA ASP A 445 9.84 28.90 -4.28
C ASP A 445 10.15 30.35 -4.70
N SER A 446 9.12 31.15 -5.03
CA SER A 446 9.24 32.58 -5.32
C SER A 446 9.78 33.39 -4.13
N ILE A 447 9.54 32.92 -2.91
CA ILE A 447 10.05 33.56 -1.68
C ILE A 447 11.49 33.11 -1.40
N SER A 448 11.73 31.80 -1.50
CA SER A 448 13.05 31.22 -1.23
C SER A 448 13.23 29.89 -1.95
N PRO A 449 14.41 29.62 -2.54
CA PRO A 449 14.74 28.30 -3.10
C PRO A 449 14.69 27.14 -2.09
N PHE A 450 14.69 27.44 -0.77
CA PHE A 450 14.53 26.42 0.27
C PHE A 450 13.07 25.99 0.49
N LEU A 451 12.11 26.73 -0.08
CA LEU A 451 10.67 26.47 0.02
C LEU A 451 10.10 25.81 -1.26
N THR A 452 10.97 25.21 -2.06
CA THR A 452 10.57 24.43 -3.25
C THR A 452 9.60 23.30 -2.89
N GLU A 453 8.74 22.96 -3.85
CA GLU A 453 7.77 21.86 -3.73
C GLU A 453 6.90 21.98 -2.47
N HIS A 454 6.19 23.10 -2.35
CA HIS A 454 5.35 23.44 -1.19
C HIS A 454 6.10 23.45 0.16
N GLY A 455 7.39 23.81 0.13
CA GLY A 455 8.24 23.87 1.32
C GLY A 455 8.51 22.52 2.00
N VAL A 456 8.47 21.44 1.23
CA VAL A 456 8.66 20.06 1.73
C VAL A 456 9.95 19.88 2.52
N LEU A 457 11.05 20.53 2.15
CA LEU A 457 12.32 20.41 2.87
C LEU A 457 12.21 20.93 4.31
N VAL A 458 11.41 21.97 4.54
CA VAL A 458 11.16 22.52 5.88
C VAL A 458 10.33 21.52 6.68
N GLY A 459 9.22 21.04 6.11
CA GLY A 459 8.37 20.04 6.76
C GLY A 459 9.13 18.75 7.09
N LEU A 460 9.94 18.25 6.15
CA LEU A 460 10.78 17.06 6.30
C LEU A 460 11.82 17.27 7.40
N SER A 461 12.52 18.41 7.39
CA SER A 461 13.55 18.72 8.38
C SER A 461 12.96 18.81 9.79
N LEU A 462 11.83 19.50 9.95
CA LEU A 462 11.15 19.61 11.25
C LEU A 462 10.62 18.25 11.73
N SER A 463 10.11 17.42 10.82
CA SER A 463 9.71 16.04 11.12
C SER A 463 10.91 15.21 11.62
N ALA A 464 12.04 15.26 10.91
CA ALA A 464 13.26 14.55 11.27
C ALA A 464 13.80 14.98 12.64
N ILE A 465 13.90 16.30 12.87
CA ILE A 465 14.40 16.89 14.12
C ILE A 465 13.48 16.49 15.27
N SER A 466 12.17 16.60 15.09
CA SER A 466 11.18 16.21 16.11
C SER A 466 11.24 14.71 16.41
N PHE A 467 11.36 13.88 15.37
CA PHE A 467 11.47 12.43 15.51
C PHE A 467 12.69 12.03 16.34
N VAL A 468 13.85 12.55 15.99
CA VAL A 468 15.12 12.22 16.64
C VAL A 468 15.18 12.84 18.04
N GLY A 469 14.90 14.14 18.16
CA GLY A 469 14.99 14.88 19.41
C GLY A 469 14.08 14.31 20.50
N VAL A 470 12.80 14.10 20.18
CA VAL A 470 11.83 13.55 21.15
C VAL A 470 12.12 12.08 21.45
N SER A 471 12.58 11.29 20.47
CA SER A 471 12.98 9.90 20.73
C SER A 471 14.17 9.79 21.68
N LEU A 472 15.14 10.70 21.58
CA LEU A 472 16.27 10.74 22.50
C LEU A 472 15.88 11.25 23.90
N ALA A 473 14.95 12.22 23.97
CA ALA A 473 14.49 12.82 25.21
C ALA A 473 13.52 11.95 26.03
N THR A 474 12.85 10.97 25.40
CA THR A 474 11.84 10.12 26.06
C THR A 474 12.36 8.71 26.38
N LYS A 475 11.66 8.00 27.27
CA LYS A 475 12.08 6.65 27.71
C LYS A 475 12.21 5.67 26.52
N PRO A 476 13.24 4.81 26.50
CA PRO A 476 13.38 3.77 25.47
C PRO A 476 12.17 2.85 25.39
N THR A 477 11.89 2.35 24.18
CA THR A 477 10.84 1.34 23.95
C THR A 477 11.25 0.01 24.59
N GLU A 478 10.28 -0.70 25.15
CA GLU A 478 10.49 -2.02 25.76
C GLU A 478 11.00 -3.06 24.75
N ASP A 479 11.97 -3.89 25.17
CA ASP A 479 12.61 -4.91 24.33
C ASP A 479 11.61 -5.89 23.70
N ILE A 480 10.50 -6.20 24.38
CA ILE A 480 9.46 -7.10 23.87
C ILE A 480 8.78 -6.56 22.59
N ARG A 481 8.61 -5.23 22.48
CA ARG A 481 8.07 -4.58 21.26
C ARG A 481 9.10 -4.49 20.14
N LEU A 482 10.39 -4.45 20.50
CA LEU A 482 11.50 -4.36 19.56
C LEU A 482 11.89 -5.72 18.98
N ALA A 483 11.68 -6.81 19.73
CA ALA A 483 12.06 -8.16 19.35
C ALA A 483 11.59 -8.59 17.94
N PRO A 484 10.36 -8.28 17.48
CA PRO A 484 9.94 -8.60 16.11
C PRO A 484 10.75 -7.94 15.00
N PHE A 485 11.37 -6.79 15.28
CA PHE A 485 12.06 -5.96 14.28
C PHE A 485 13.59 -6.14 14.33
N PHE A 486 14.11 -6.55 15.48
CA PHE A 486 15.55 -6.64 15.76
C PHE A 486 15.92 -8.05 16.26
N PRO A 487 16.51 -8.90 15.40
CA PRO A 487 16.81 -10.29 15.74
C PRO A 487 17.71 -10.48 16.97
N ASP A 488 18.62 -9.56 17.22
CA ASP A 488 19.50 -9.59 18.39
C ASP A 488 18.76 -9.28 19.70
N ILE A 489 17.75 -8.40 19.65
CA ILE A 489 16.86 -8.16 20.80
C ILE A 489 15.99 -9.40 21.02
N ALA A 490 15.47 -10.00 19.95
CA ALA A 490 14.74 -11.26 20.04
C ALA A 490 15.57 -12.36 20.73
N LEU A 491 16.86 -12.49 20.42
CA LEU A 491 17.73 -13.46 21.10
C LEU A 491 17.86 -13.19 22.61
N ARG A 492 17.86 -11.93 23.04
CA ARG A 492 17.90 -11.58 24.48
C ARG A 492 16.57 -11.85 25.18
N VAL A 493 15.45 -11.54 24.51
CA VAL A 493 14.10 -11.71 25.07
C VAL A 493 13.69 -13.18 25.11
N PHE A 494 14.05 -13.97 24.08
CA PHE A 494 13.62 -15.37 23.92
C PHE A 494 14.72 -16.39 24.24
N GLY A 495 15.96 -15.96 24.46
CA GLY A 495 17.12 -16.85 24.70
C GLY A 495 17.18 -17.47 26.10
N SER A 496 16.32 -17.04 27.03
CA SER A 496 16.18 -17.67 28.35
C SER A 496 15.44 -19.00 28.23
N GLY A 497 16.17 -20.11 28.34
CA GLY A 497 15.71 -21.47 28.63
C GLY A 497 14.35 -21.88 28.06
N VAL A 498 14.34 -22.45 26.84
CA VAL A 498 13.16 -23.14 26.31
C VAL A 498 12.73 -24.20 27.33
N PRO A 499 11.49 -24.14 27.88
CA PRO A 499 11.02 -25.14 28.82
C PRO A 499 11.09 -26.53 28.16
N ARG A 500 11.40 -27.59 28.90
CA ARG A 500 11.38 -28.96 28.35
C ARG A 500 9.96 -29.52 28.48
N ILE A 501 9.31 -29.82 27.36
CA ILE A 501 8.06 -30.60 27.36
C ILE A 501 8.39 -32.06 27.67
N ASP A 502 7.59 -32.66 28.56
CA ASP A 502 7.52 -34.10 28.70
C ASP A 502 6.71 -34.70 27.54
N LYS A 503 7.44 -35.20 26.55
CA LYS A 503 6.86 -35.80 25.33
C LYS A 503 6.12 -37.11 25.59
N GLU A 504 6.30 -37.72 26.76
CA GLU A 504 5.65 -38.98 27.10
C GLU A 504 4.28 -38.79 27.75
N SER A 505 3.96 -37.58 28.21
CA SER A 505 2.67 -37.27 28.81
C SER A 505 1.51 -37.57 27.86
N SER A 506 0.44 -38.19 28.39
CA SER A 506 -0.80 -38.48 27.63
C SER A 506 -1.37 -37.20 27.02
N ARG A 507 -1.28 -36.11 27.77
CA ARG A 507 -1.71 -34.77 27.37
C ARG A 507 -0.97 -34.22 26.15
N TYR A 508 0.37 -34.35 26.11
CA TYR A 508 1.14 -33.93 24.95
C TYR A 508 0.71 -34.67 23.68
N LYS A 509 0.52 -36.00 23.80
CA LYS A 509 0.08 -36.85 22.69
C LYS A 509 -1.32 -36.47 22.20
N GLU A 510 -2.23 -36.14 23.12
CA GLU A 510 -3.60 -35.68 22.82
C GLU A 510 -3.63 -34.32 22.12
N ILE A 511 -2.87 -33.32 22.59
CA ILE A 511 -2.79 -32.01 21.93
C ILE A 511 -2.17 -32.16 20.54
N MET A 512 -1.07 -32.91 20.43
CA MET A 512 -0.34 -33.08 19.17
C MET A 512 -1.17 -33.74 18.07
N SER A 513 -2.09 -34.65 18.40
CA SER A 513 -2.95 -35.31 17.42
C SER A 513 -4.06 -34.38 16.89
N GLN A 514 -4.44 -33.36 17.66
CA GLN A 514 -5.51 -32.42 17.35
C GLN A 514 -5.04 -31.13 16.65
N ILE A 515 -3.73 -30.96 16.44
CA ILE A 515 -3.20 -29.84 15.65
C ILE A 515 -3.51 -30.08 14.18
N GLU A 516 -4.44 -29.29 13.63
CA GLU A 516 -4.73 -29.25 12.20
C GLU A 516 -3.58 -28.57 11.45
N GLU A 517 -3.10 -29.18 10.37
CA GLU A 517 -2.02 -28.66 9.55
C GLU A 517 -2.49 -28.48 8.10
N LYS A 518 -2.24 -27.28 7.55
CA LYS A 518 -2.40 -27.00 6.13
C LYS A 518 -1.11 -26.38 5.58
N VAL A 519 -0.48 -27.04 4.62
CA VAL A 519 0.76 -26.54 3.99
C VAL A 519 0.41 -25.55 2.87
N ALA A 520 1.04 -24.37 2.89
CA ALA A 520 0.89 -23.33 1.86
C ALA A 520 2.25 -22.75 1.47
N GLY A 521 2.77 -23.16 0.31
CA GLY A 521 4.08 -22.71 -0.18
C GLY A 521 5.23 -23.15 0.75
N ASN A 522 5.96 -22.18 1.32
CA ASN A 522 7.08 -22.45 2.24
C ASN A 522 6.70 -22.31 3.73
N ARG A 523 5.42 -22.18 4.03
CA ARG A 523 4.88 -22.11 5.40
C ARG A 523 3.82 -23.18 5.60
N SER A 524 3.55 -23.50 6.86
CA SER A 524 2.45 -24.38 7.26
C SER A 524 1.57 -23.64 8.24
N HIS A 525 0.27 -23.70 8.04
CA HIS A 525 -0.72 -23.15 8.95
C HIS A 525 -1.07 -24.25 9.95
N LEU A 526 -0.74 -24.00 11.20
CA LEU A 526 -1.10 -24.86 12.32
C LEU A 526 -2.28 -24.24 13.06
N HIS A 527 -3.31 -25.03 13.36
CA HIS A 527 -4.47 -24.60 14.12
C HIS A 527 -4.73 -25.57 15.28
N LEU A 528 -5.09 -25.02 16.44
CA LEU A 528 -5.54 -25.77 17.60
C LEU A 528 -6.77 -25.05 18.19
N TYR A 529 -7.86 -25.80 18.37
CA TYR A 529 -9.10 -25.28 18.93
C TYR A 529 -9.24 -25.73 20.38
N ILE A 530 -9.51 -24.76 21.26
CA ILE A 530 -9.67 -24.97 22.69
C ILE A 530 -11.09 -24.57 23.06
N ASP A 531 -11.83 -25.52 23.63
CA ASP A 531 -13.13 -25.27 24.25
C ASP A 531 -12.93 -24.99 25.76
N LEU A 532 -13.65 -23.99 26.27
CA LEU A 532 -13.62 -23.59 27.67
C LEU A 532 -14.71 -24.34 28.43
N VAL A 533 -14.31 -25.10 29.45
CA VAL A 533 -15.20 -25.90 30.30
C VAL A 533 -15.15 -25.36 31.73
N PRO A 534 -16.28 -24.98 32.35
CA PRO A 534 -16.29 -24.51 33.74
C PRO A 534 -15.95 -25.64 34.72
N VAL A 535 -15.11 -25.33 35.71
CA VAL A 535 -14.68 -26.25 36.77
C VAL A 535 -15.65 -26.14 37.94
N ARG A 536 -16.23 -27.26 38.37
CA ARG A 536 -17.07 -27.30 39.57
C ARG A 536 -16.21 -27.26 40.82
N ALA A 537 -16.27 -26.15 41.55
CA ALA A 537 -15.96 -26.11 42.97
C ALA A 537 -17.20 -25.60 43.71
N ASP A 538 -17.86 -26.51 44.43
CA ASP A 538 -18.67 -26.21 45.62
C ASP A 538 -19.88 -25.27 45.45
N GLY A 539 -20.74 -25.53 44.47
CA GLY A 539 -22.09 -24.94 44.42
C GLY A 539 -22.17 -23.43 44.17
N ALA A 540 -21.06 -22.78 43.83
CA ALA A 540 -21.05 -21.38 43.41
C ALA A 540 -21.59 -21.22 41.97
N LEU A 541 -22.24 -20.08 41.71
CA LEU A 541 -22.72 -19.67 40.39
C LEU A 541 -21.60 -19.75 39.35
N MET A 542 -21.87 -20.45 38.25
CA MET A 542 -20.91 -20.58 37.15
C MET A 542 -20.69 -19.21 36.48
N PRO A 543 -19.44 -18.81 36.20
CA PRO A 543 -19.22 -17.71 35.28
C PRO A 543 -19.74 -18.10 33.88
N GLU A 544 -20.85 -17.51 33.44
CA GLU A 544 -21.48 -17.77 32.13
C GLU A 544 -20.58 -17.35 30.95
N ALA A 545 -19.60 -16.47 31.20
CA ALA A 545 -18.66 -16.00 30.20
C ALA A 545 -17.30 -15.60 30.81
N LEU A 546 -16.21 -15.93 30.12
CA LEU A 546 -14.86 -15.48 30.47
C LEU A 546 -14.73 -13.97 30.19
N ASP A 547 -14.34 -13.18 31.19
CA ASP A 547 -13.88 -11.81 30.94
C ASP A 547 -12.52 -11.87 30.23
N TRP A 548 -12.57 -11.72 28.91
CA TRP A 548 -11.40 -11.84 28.05
C TRP A 548 -10.30 -10.83 28.39
N ASN A 549 -10.65 -9.60 28.77
CA ASN A 549 -9.64 -8.57 29.01
C ASN A 549 -8.87 -8.86 30.29
N GLU A 550 -9.59 -9.28 31.34
CA GLU A 550 -8.94 -9.63 32.61
C GLU A 550 -8.16 -10.95 32.48
N PHE A 551 -8.68 -11.93 31.74
CA PHE A 551 -7.94 -13.16 31.41
C PHE A 551 -6.62 -12.86 30.69
N VAL A 552 -6.64 -12.06 29.62
CA VAL A 552 -5.42 -11.71 28.87
C VAL A 552 -4.44 -10.92 29.74
N LYS A 553 -4.93 -10.01 30.59
CA LYS A 553 -4.08 -9.26 31.52
C LYS A 553 -3.41 -10.19 32.53
N ARG A 554 -4.14 -11.19 33.04
CA ARG A 554 -3.63 -12.17 33.98
C ARG A 554 -2.60 -13.10 33.32
N LEU A 555 -2.91 -13.65 32.15
CA LEU A 555 -2.01 -14.46 31.33
C LEU A 555 -0.66 -13.77 31.12
N LYS A 556 -0.66 -12.48 30.76
CA LYS A 556 0.56 -11.68 30.57
C LYS A 556 1.34 -11.42 31.87
N SER A 557 0.64 -11.33 33.01
CA SER A 557 1.27 -11.15 34.32
C SER A 557 1.95 -12.43 34.81
N MET A 558 1.40 -13.60 34.46
CA MET A 558 1.96 -14.91 34.79
C MET A 558 3.09 -15.29 33.82
N HIS A 559 2.93 -14.98 32.54
CA HIS A 559 3.83 -15.39 31.47
C HIS A 559 4.25 -14.19 30.62
N THR A 560 5.51 -13.75 30.81
CA THR A 560 6.06 -12.51 30.23
C THR A 560 6.23 -12.55 28.71
N LEU A 561 6.16 -13.73 28.08
CA LEU A 561 6.27 -13.91 26.63
C LEU A 561 4.97 -13.59 25.89
N TRP A 562 3.84 -13.39 26.59
CA TRP A 562 2.59 -13.01 25.97
C TRP A 562 2.54 -11.51 25.69
N PHE A 563 2.28 -11.18 24.43
CA PHE A 563 2.31 -9.83 23.89
C PHE A 563 1.03 -9.53 23.12
N THR A 564 0.49 -8.32 23.30
CA THR A 564 -0.71 -7.83 22.62
C THR A 564 -0.33 -6.75 21.62
N PRO A 565 -0.02 -7.11 20.36
CA PRO A 565 0.43 -6.15 19.37
C PRO A 565 -0.62 -5.09 19.03
N THR A 566 -1.89 -5.49 18.90
CA THR A 566 -2.98 -4.66 18.34
C THR A 566 -4.27 -4.78 19.17
N GLY A 567 -4.15 -4.62 20.49
CA GLY A 567 -5.26 -4.78 21.44
C GLY A 567 -5.34 -6.18 22.06
N SER A 568 -6.36 -6.43 22.89
CA SER A 568 -6.52 -7.67 23.65
C SER A 568 -7.15 -8.82 22.85
N HIS A 569 -7.81 -8.55 21.72
CA HIS A 569 -8.51 -9.58 20.92
C HIS A 569 -7.57 -10.60 20.28
N ILE A 570 -6.33 -10.21 20.00
CA ILE A 570 -5.30 -11.08 19.44
C ILE A 570 -4.06 -10.96 20.31
N VAL A 571 -3.63 -12.08 20.86
CA VAL A 571 -2.46 -12.16 21.73
C VAL A 571 -1.45 -13.11 21.11
N TYR A 572 -0.18 -12.75 21.12
CA TYR A 572 0.90 -13.57 20.60
C TYR A 572 1.79 -14.05 21.73
N ARG A 573 2.11 -15.33 21.73
CA ARG A 573 3.17 -15.88 22.56
C ARG A 573 4.48 -15.83 21.78
N LEU A 574 5.36 -14.93 22.18
CA LEU A 574 6.59 -14.65 21.44
C LEU A 574 7.66 -15.70 21.74
N SER A 575 8.02 -16.49 20.72
CA SER A 575 9.11 -17.48 20.80
C SER A 575 10.28 -17.18 19.86
N GLN A 576 10.07 -16.26 18.90
CA GLN A 576 11.05 -15.84 17.91
C GLN A 576 10.71 -14.49 17.28
N ALA A 577 11.64 -13.92 16.50
CA ALA A 577 11.43 -12.64 15.82
C ALA A 577 10.35 -12.69 14.72
N ASP A 578 10.18 -13.85 14.06
CA ASP A 578 9.14 -14.06 13.05
C ASP A 578 7.76 -14.21 13.73
N LEU A 579 7.06 -13.09 13.89
CA LEU A 579 5.75 -13.01 14.55
C LEU A 579 4.69 -13.92 13.91
N LEU A 580 4.76 -14.15 12.59
CA LEU A 580 3.84 -15.06 11.91
C LEU A 580 4.02 -16.50 12.34
N SER A 581 5.25 -16.87 12.68
CA SER A 581 5.56 -18.20 13.15
C SER A 581 5.33 -18.36 14.66
N CYS A 582 5.09 -17.27 15.40
CA CYS A 582 4.73 -17.32 16.82
C CYS A 582 3.28 -17.78 17.01
N VAL A 583 2.98 -18.39 18.16
CA VAL A 583 1.62 -18.82 18.48
C VAL A 583 0.74 -17.60 18.71
N LYS A 584 -0.32 -17.50 17.92
CA LYS A 584 -1.35 -16.47 17.98
C LYS A 584 -2.59 -17.05 18.63
N MET A 585 -3.02 -16.46 19.74
CA MET A 585 -4.28 -16.71 20.41
C MET A 585 -5.33 -15.69 19.99
N VAL A 586 -6.50 -16.18 19.60
CA VAL A 586 -7.67 -15.39 19.22
C VAL A 586 -8.88 -15.86 20.04
N ARG A 587 -9.68 -14.92 20.54
CA ARG A 587 -10.97 -15.24 21.14
C ARG A 587 -11.92 -15.76 20.06
N GLY A 588 -12.46 -16.96 20.24
CA GLY A 588 -13.56 -17.47 19.43
C GLY A 588 -14.91 -16.91 19.92
N ASP A 589 -15.97 -17.69 19.80
CA ASP A 589 -17.26 -17.38 20.41
C ASP A 589 -17.16 -17.42 21.96
N THR A 590 -18.27 -17.23 22.67
CA THR A 590 -18.31 -17.04 24.14
C THR A 590 -17.56 -18.09 24.97
N SER A 591 -17.31 -19.30 24.43
CA SER A 591 -16.66 -20.42 25.11
C SER A 591 -15.46 -21.02 24.35
N GLN A 592 -14.84 -20.29 23.41
CA GLN A 592 -13.76 -20.85 22.59
C GLN A 592 -12.51 -19.97 22.52
N ILE A 593 -11.35 -20.61 22.46
CA ILE A 593 -10.06 -20.00 22.17
C ILE A 593 -9.43 -20.72 20.99
N TRP A 594 -8.96 -19.96 20.00
CA TRP A 594 -8.30 -20.50 18.82
C TRP A 594 -6.83 -20.13 18.83
N LEU A 595 -5.96 -21.14 18.73
CA LEU A 595 -4.54 -20.95 18.53
C LEU A 595 -4.18 -21.19 17.07
N SER A 596 -3.29 -20.36 16.54
CA SER A 596 -2.78 -20.49 15.19
C SER A 596 -1.32 -20.09 15.09
N ALA A 597 -0.56 -20.72 14.20
CA ALA A 597 0.80 -20.31 13.87
C ALA A 597 1.09 -20.59 12.39
N GLU A 598 1.95 -19.80 11.76
CA GLU A 598 2.34 -19.96 10.34
C GLU A 598 3.85 -20.27 10.19
N PRO A 599 4.43 -21.30 10.85
CA PRO A 599 5.86 -21.61 10.75
C PRO A 599 6.36 -21.77 9.31
N LYS A 600 7.63 -21.43 9.10
CA LYS A 600 8.39 -21.93 7.94
C LYS A 600 8.48 -23.46 8.00
N SER A 601 8.52 -24.12 6.84
CA SER A 601 8.55 -25.59 6.72
C SER A 601 9.61 -26.29 7.58
N GLU A 602 10.76 -25.65 7.79
CA GLU A 602 11.88 -26.14 8.62
C GLU A 602 11.61 -26.06 10.13
N GLN A 603 10.73 -25.17 10.57
CA GLN A 603 10.41 -24.92 11.99
C GLN A 603 9.12 -25.61 12.46
N ARG A 604 8.51 -26.42 11.60
CA ARG A 604 7.17 -27.01 11.85
C ARG A 604 7.07 -27.76 13.17
N MET A 605 7.96 -28.73 13.40
CA MET A 605 7.92 -29.54 14.63
C MET A 605 8.11 -28.70 15.87
N ARG A 606 9.04 -27.74 15.82
CA ARG A 606 9.26 -26.80 16.93
C ARG A 606 8.00 -26.00 17.23
N GLN A 607 7.29 -25.48 16.22
CA GLN A 607 6.08 -24.69 16.48
C GLN A 607 4.86 -25.53 16.91
N ARG A 608 4.82 -26.82 16.59
CA ARG A 608 3.84 -27.73 17.21
C ARG A 608 4.10 -27.88 18.72
N GLU A 609 5.36 -27.96 19.14
CA GLU A 609 5.71 -27.96 20.57
C GLU A 609 5.37 -26.62 21.25
N GLU A 610 5.57 -25.49 20.56
CA GLU A 610 5.18 -24.16 21.05
C GLU A 610 3.66 -24.00 21.23
N LEU A 611 2.85 -24.66 20.41
CA LEU A 611 1.39 -24.72 20.60
C LEU A 611 1.02 -25.48 21.90
N CYS A 612 1.73 -26.55 22.22
CA CYS A 612 1.53 -27.26 23.50
C CYS A 612 1.90 -26.38 24.70
N PHE A 613 3.03 -25.66 24.65
CA PHE A 613 3.39 -24.70 25.70
C PHE A 613 2.33 -23.61 25.87
N ALA A 614 1.84 -23.05 24.76
CA ALA A 614 0.80 -22.04 24.81
C ALA A 614 -0.49 -22.59 25.44
N TYR A 615 -0.85 -23.85 25.14
CA TYR A 615 -2.01 -24.50 25.73
C TYR A 615 -1.88 -24.67 27.25
N ASP A 616 -0.71 -25.11 27.74
CA ASP A 616 -0.46 -25.28 29.17
C ASP A 616 -0.50 -23.93 29.91
N GLU A 617 0.17 -22.90 29.38
CA GLU A 617 0.15 -21.54 29.95
C GLU A 617 -1.27 -20.92 29.96
N ILE A 618 -2.07 -21.20 28.92
CA ILE A 618 -3.49 -20.80 28.88
C ILE A 618 -4.29 -21.53 29.96
N GLN A 619 -4.08 -22.84 30.13
CA GLN A 619 -4.79 -23.60 31.15
C GLN A 619 -4.46 -23.08 32.55
N ASP A 620 -3.18 -22.83 32.85
CA ASP A 620 -2.74 -22.29 34.14
C ASP A 620 -3.45 -20.97 34.46
N ALA A 621 -3.57 -20.08 33.48
CA ALA A 621 -4.31 -18.83 33.64
C ALA A 621 -5.83 -19.05 33.76
N LEU A 622 -6.43 -19.99 33.03
CA LEU A 622 -7.87 -20.27 33.07
C LEU A 622 -8.34 -20.85 34.41
N LEU A 623 -7.49 -21.63 35.09
CA LEU A 623 -7.82 -22.24 36.39
C LEU A 623 -8.15 -21.19 37.46
N GLU A 624 -7.50 -20.01 37.41
CA GLU A 624 -7.82 -18.90 38.32
C GLU A 624 -9.20 -18.28 38.07
N PHE A 625 -9.77 -18.48 36.88
CA PHE A 625 -11.13 -18.05 36.53
C PHE A 625 -12.16 -19.18 36.69
N GLY A 626 -11.77 -20.31 37.31
CA GLY A 626 -12.66 -21.47 37.47
C GLY A 626 -13.02 -22.16 36.16
N MET A 627 -12.14 -22.09 35.15
CA MET A 627 -12.33 -22.73 33.85
C MET A 627 -11.16 -23.65 33.52
N THR A 628 -11.41 -24.67 32.70
CA THR A 628 -10.40 -25.56 32.12
C THR A 628 -10.47 -25.53 30.60
N ALA A 629 -9.31 -25.66 29.97
CA ALA A 629 -9.20 -25.90 28.54
C ALA A 629 -9.41 -27.40 28.22
N SER A 630 -10.22 -27.69 27.22
CA SER A 630 -10.27 -28.99 26.54
C SER A 630 -10.01 -28.83 25.05
N VAL A 631 -9.23 -29.74 24.46
CA VAL A 631 -9.02 -29.72 23.01
C VAL A 631 -10.26 -30.27 22.31
N ARG A 632 -10.69 -29.60 21.24
CA ARG A 632 -11.86 -30.02 20.46
C ARG A 632 -11.54 -31.32 19.71
N THR A 633 -12.33 -32.37 19.96
CA THR A 633 -12.22 -33.68 19.30
C THR A 633 -12.81 -33.73 17.91
#